data_AF-G9KBF1-F1
#
_entry.id   AF-G9KBF1-F1
#
_cell.length_a   1.000
_cell.length_b   1.000
_cell.length_c   1.000
_cell.angle_alpha   90.00
_cell.angle_beta   90.00
_cell.angle_gamma   90.00
#
_symmetry.space_group_name_H-M   'P 1'
#
loop_
_entity.id
_entity.type
_entity.pdbx_description
1 polymer ?
#
loop_
_entity_poly.entity_id
_entity_poly.type
_entity_poly.pdbx_seq_one_letter_code
_entity_poly.pdbx_strand_id
1 'polypeptide(L)'
;MATVRGSVLLWSLLTGSRSADQVCFPARSRPQFRALLQPLPGPCGEGLPCRRFASEAAESGSSQNKKPTFMDEEVQNILIKMTGLDLQKVFKPSIQELKPPTYKLMTQAQLEEATRKAIEAAKVRLKMPPVLEERAPINDVLAEDKILEGTETAKYIFTDISYSIPHRERFIVVREPSGRLRKASWEERDRMIQVYFPKEGRRVLTPVIFKEENL
;
A
#
# COMPACT_ATOMS: atom_id res chain seq x y z
N MET A 1 1.46 -34.81 56.41
CA MET A 1 2.10 -35.91 55.68
C MET A 1 1.97 -35.58 54.20
N ALA A 2 2.98 -34.96 53.59
CA ALA A 2 4.03 -35.60 52.77
C ALA A 2 3.39 -36.48 51.66
N THR A 3 3.57 -36.24 50.36
CA THR A 3 4.85 -36.07 49.66
C THR A 3 4.73 -35.29 48.35
N VAL A 4 5.70 -34.41 48.15
CA VAL A 4 6.10 -33.75 46.90
C VAL A 4 6.66 -34.77 45.91
N ARG A 5 6.36 -34.63 44.61
CA ARG A 5 7.13 -35.24 43.53
C ARG A 5 7.52 -34.16 42.53
N GLY A 6 8.75 -33.68 42.67
CA GLY A 6 9.41 -32.84 41.68
C GLY A 6 9.99 -33.70 40.56
N SER A 7 9.98 -33.16 39.36
CA SER A 7 10.82 -33.62 38.25
C SER A 7 11.65 -32.42 37.79
N VAL A 8 12.92 -32.44 38.18
CA VAL A 8 14.01 -31.64 37.63
C VAL A 8 14.68 -32.50 36.55
N LEU A 9 15.60 -31.89 35.79
CA LEU A 9 16.52 -32.37 34.73
C LEU A 9 16.08 -31.78 33.37
N LEU A 10 16.90 -31.08 32.59
CA LEU A 10 18.34 -30.88 32.63
C LEU A 10 18.68 -29.64 31.77
N TRP A 11 19.60 -28.80 32.23
CA TRP A 11 20.26 -27.78 31.41
C TRP A 11 21.07 -28.44 30.28
N SER A 12 21.01 -27.86 29.09
CA SER A 12 22.08 -27.98 28.11
C SER A 12 22.38 -26.59 27.53
N LEU A 13 23.42 -25.98 28.08
CA LEU A 13 24.16 -24.87 27.51
C LEU A 13 24.93 -25.37 26.29
N LEU A 14 24.73 -24.72 25.13
CA LEU A 14 25.66 -24.80 24.01
C LEU A 14 26.14 -23.39 23.66
N THR A 15 27.45 -23.25 23.86
CA THR A 15 28.36 -22.17 23.51
C THR A 15 28.67 -22.12 22.01
N GLY A 16 28.97 -20.92 21.50
CA GLY A 16 29.68 -20.65 20.25
C GLY A 16 28.77 -20.41 19.04
N SER A 17 28.97 -19.44 18.15
CA SER A 17 30.19 -18.71 17.78
C SER A 17 29.85 -17.35 17.17
N ARG A 18 30.73 -16.38 17.43
CA ARG A 18 30.82 -15.08 16.75
C ARG A 18 31.16 -15.26 15.27
N SER A 19 30.46 -14.55 14.38
CA SER A 19 31.01 -14.15 13.08
C SER A 19 30.67 -12.68 12.86
N ALA A 20 31.72 -11.86 12.95
CA ALA A 20 31.71 -10.46 12.59
C ALA A 20 32.02 -10.37 11.09
N ASP A 21 31.09 -9.85 10.29
CA ASP A 21 31.42 -9.38 8.95
C ASP A 21 31.62 -7.87 8.99
N GLN A 22 32.89 -7.52 8.89
CA GLN A 22 33.46 -6.19 8.82
C GLN A 22 33.67 -5.90 7.33
N VAL A 23 32.87 -5.00 6.75
CA VAL A 23 33.12 -4.47 5.41
C VAL A 23 33.50 -3.00 5.54
N CYS A 24 34.78 -2.73 5.30
CA CYS A 24 35.37 -1.41 5.28
C CYS A 24 35.15 -0.73 3.91
N PHE A 25 34.88 0.57 3.97
CA PHE A 25 34.75 1.51 2.86
C PHE A 25 36.09 1.76 2.13
N PRO A 26 36.04 2.18 0.84
CA PRO A 26 37.04 3.09 0.30
C PRO A 26 36.47 4.51 0.21
N ALA A 27 37.09 5.42 0.95
CA ALA A 27 36.92 6.86 0.82
C ALA A 27 37.51 7.35 -0.51
N ARG A 28 36.82 8.27 -1.19
CA ARG A 28 37.46 9.14 -2.20
C ARG A 28 37.23 10.60 -1.83
N SER A 29 38.34 11.29 -1.71
CA SER A 29 38.57 12.65 -1.24
C SER A 29 38.09 13.74 -2.20
N ARG A 30 37.70 14.87 -1.58
CA ARG A 30 37.40 16.20 -2.16
C ARG A 30 38.51 16.76 -3.06
N PRO A 31 38.17 17.82 -3.83
CA PRO A 31 38.77 19.15 -3.58
C PRO A 31 37.65 20.21 -3.47
N GLN A 32 37.40 20.84 -2.32
CA GLN A 32 37.97 22.12 -1.87
C GLN A 32 38.13 23.18 -2.97
N PHE A 33 37.17 24.12 -3.02
CA PHE A 33 37.42 25.49 -3.45
C PHE A 33 37.13 26.41 -2.26
N ARG A 34 38.11 27.25 -1.93
CA ARG A 34 38.15 28.15 -0.77
C ARG A 34 38.41 29.56 -1.31
N ALA A 35 37.50 30.49 -1.06
CA ALA A 35 37.73 31.94 -0.98
C ALA A 35 36.44 32.57 -0.42
N LEU A 36 36.33 32.91 0.87
CA LEU A 36 36.82 34.09 1.58
C LEU A 36 36.18 35.44 1.14
N LEU A 37 35.40 35.97 2.11
CA LEU A 37 35.29 37.37 2.56
C LEU A 37 34.22 38.30 1.93
N GLN A 38 33.50 38.95 2.86
CA GLN A 38 32.41 39.95 2.83
C GLN A 38 32.91 41.34 2.31
N PRO A 39 32.17 42.49 2.34
CA PRO A 39 30.78 42.80 2.76
C PRO A 39 29.98 43.75 1.83
N LEU A 40 28.72 44.04 2.21
CA LEU A 40 27.78 45.02 1.65
C LEU A 40 28.26 46.48 1.73
N PRO A 41 27.73 47.35 0.86
CA PRO A 41 27.17 48.63 1.31
C PRO A 41 25.75 48.90 0.74
N GLY A 42 24.88 49.49 1.56
CA GLY A 42 23.59 50.08 1.12
C GLY A 42 23.77 51.53 0.64
N PRO A 43 22.74 52.40 0.80
CA PRO A 43 21.47 52.43 0.06
C PRO A 43 21.31 53.77 -0.72
N CYS A 44 20.07 54.05 -1.19
CA CYS A 44 19.58 55.26 -1.92
C CYS A 44 19.73 55.16 -3.45
N GLY A 45 18.73 55.42 -4.29
CA GLY A 45 17.34 55.82 -4.11
C GLY A 45 16.66 55.83 -5.48
N GLU A 46 15.39 56.25 -5.49
CA GLU A 46 14.61 56.68 -6.66
C GLU A 46 13.94 55.62 -7.54
N GLY A 47 12.61 55.80 -7.68
CA GLY A 47 11.85 55.38 -8.84
C GLY A 47 11.17 54.02 -8.71
N LEU A 48 9.92 54.03 -8.25
CA LEU A 48 8.97 52.99 -8.65
C LEU A 48 8.64 53.17 -10.14
N PRO A 49 8.83 52.16 -10.99
CA PRO A 49 7.92 51.92 -12.08
C PRO A 49 7.02 50.75 -11.68
N CYS A 50 5.72 51.02 -11.54
CA CYS A 50 4.69 49.98 -11.55
C CYS A 50 4.96 49.05 -12.74
N ARG A 51 5.42 47.82 -12.48
CA ARG A 51 5.39 46.74 -13.47
C ARG A 51 3.93 46.47 -13.77
N ARG A 52 3.44 47.03 -14.88
CA ARG A 52 2.27 46.53 -15.60
C ARG A 52 2.50 45.04 -15.87
N PHE A 53 1.72 44.19 -15.24
CA PHE A 53 1.47 42.85 -15.77
C PHE A 53 0.57 43.01 -16.99
N ALA A 54 1.19 43.25 -18.14
CA ALA A 54 0.59 42.94 -19.43
C ALA A 54 1.02 41.51 -19.76
N SER A 55 0.14 40.54 -19.53
CA SER A 55 0.32 39.20 -20.10
C SER A 55 -0.12 39.30 -21.55
N GLU A 56 0.83 39.57 -22.43
CA GLU A 56 0.67 39.29 -23.85
C GLU A 56 0.37 37.80 -24.02
N ALA A 57 -0.65 37.53 -24.82
CA ALA A 57 -1.04 36.19 -25.23
C ALA A 57 0.10 35.58 -26.08
N ALA A 58 1.02 34.91 -25.41
CA ALA A 58 1.87 33.93 -26.05
C ALA A 58 1.03 32.68 -26.30
N GLU A 59 0.48 32.57 -27.51
CA GLU A 59 0.01 31.31 -28.08
C GLU A 59 1.21 30.36 -28.19
N SER A 60 1.56 29.72 -27.08
CA SER A 60 2.44 28.58 -27.04
C SER A 60 1.60 27.35 -27.35
N GLY A 61 1.97 26.64 -28.43
CA GLY A 61 1.22 25.55 -29.02
C GLY A 61 0.60 24.61 -27.99
N SER A 62 -0.67 24.27 -28.20
CA SER A 62 -1.50 23.43 -27.34
C SER A 62 -0.85 22.06 -27.10
N SER A 63 0.01 21.97 -26.09
CA SER A 63 0.10 20.75 -25.30
C SER A 63 -1.30 20.53 -24.77
N GLN A 64 -1.96 19.46 -25.23
CA GLN A 64 -3.29 19.14 -24.70
C GLN A 64 -3.13 18.99 -23.19
N ASN A 65 -3.68 19.96 -22.43
CA ASN A 65 -3.62 19.98 -20.98
C ASN A 65 -4.35 18.75 -20.46
N LYS A 66 -3.61 17.65 -20.28
CA LYS A 66 -4.15 16.41 -19.71
C LYS A 66 -4.59 16.75 -18.30
N LYS A 67 -5.81 16.31 -17.95
CA LYS A 67 -6.30 16.47 -16.58
C LYS A 67 -5.34 15.75 -15.63
N PRO A 68 -4.96 16.38 -14.50
CA PRO A 68 -4.06 15.74 -13.56
C PRO A 68 -4.73 14.47 -13.01
N THR A 69 -3.97 13.38 -12.96
CA THR A 69 -4.39 12.07 -12.45
C THR A 69 -4.09 11.96 -10.97
N PHE A 70 -4.83 11.11 -10.26
CA PHE A 70 -4.63 10.91 -8.82
C PHE A 70 -3.18 10.49 -8.48
N MET A 71 -2.48 9.77 -9.36
CA MET A 71 -1.10 9.30 -9.14
C MET A 71 -0.02 10.33 -9.50
N ASP A 72 -0.39 11.52 -9.97
CA ASP A 72 0.57 12.57 -10.31
C ASP A 72 1.27 13.09 -9.05
N GLU A 73 2.59 13.33 -9.14
CA GLU A 73 3.40 13.74 -7.99
C GLU A 73 2.92 15.05 -7.37
N GLU A 74 2.49 16.02 -8.19
CA GLU A 74 1.97 17.30 -7.71
C GLU A 74 0.70 17.12 -6.88
N VAL A 75 -0.25 16.31 -7.37
CA VAL A 75 -1.50 15.99 -6.68
C VAL A 75 -1.21 15.23 -5.39
N GLN A 76 -0.37 14.20 -5.45
CA GLN A 76 0.02 13.42 -4.27
C GLN A 76 0.73 14.30 -3.22
N ASN A 77 1.61 15.20 -3.62
CA ASN A 77 2.28 16.13 -2.71
C ASN A 77 1.29 17.06 -2.01
N ILE A 78 0.29 17.58 -2.74
CA ILE A 78 -0.78 18.40 -2.15
C ILE A 78 -1.59 17.57 -1.15
N LEU A 79 -2.03 16.36 -1.54
CA LEU A 79 -2.83 15.48 -0.69
C LEU A 79 -2.07 15.05 0.58
N ILE A 80 -0.77 14.76 0.48
CA ILE A 80 0.08 14.43 1.64
C ILE A 80 0.18 15.64 2.58
N LYS A 81 0.38 16.85 2.05
CA LYS A 81 0.42 18.08 2.85
C LYS A 81 -0.91 18.36 3.54
N MET A 82 -2.04 18.16 2.85
CA MET A 82 -3.38 18.33 3.41
C MET A 82 -3.68 17.30 4.51
N THR A 83 -3.28 16.04 4.32
CA THR A 83 -3.51 14.98 5.29
C THR A 83 -2.71 15.21 6.58
N GLY A 84 -1.49 15.74 6.46
CA GLY A 84 -0.58 15.93 7.60
C GLY A 84 -0.04 14.61 8.15
N LEU A 85 0.85 14.72 9.15
CA LEU A 85 1.46 13.57 9.83
C LEU A 85 1.30 13.74 11.35
N ASP A 86 0.30 13.07 11.92
CA ASP A 86 0.10 12.99 13.37
C ASP A 86 0.37 11.56 13.88
N LEU A 87 1.48 11.39 14.60
CA LEU A 87 1.92 10.09 15.11
C LEU A 87 0.93 9.51 16.14
N GLN A 88 0.26 10.35 16.93
CA GLN A 88 -0.65 9.88 17.97
C GLN A 88 -1.92 9.29 17.36
N LYS A 89 -2.44 9.91 16.30
CA LYS A 89 -3.60 9.41 15.56
C LYS A 89 -3.27 8.19 14.70
N VAL A 90 -2.11 8.18 14.03
CA VAL A 90 -1.69 7.06 13.16
C VAL A 90 -1.43 5.79 13.97
N PHE A 91 -0.84 5.91 15.16
CA PHE A 91 -0.55 4.81 16.06
C PHE A 91 -1.50 4.76 17.25
N LYS A 92 -2.80 4.98 16.99
CA LYS A 92 -3.84 4.84 18.01
C LYS A 92 -3.84 3.40 18.56
N PRO A 93 -3.92 3.21 19.89
CA PRO A 93 -4.02 1.88 20.47
C PRO A 93 -5.28 1.16 19.96
N SER A 94 -5.09 -0.03 19.40
CA SER A 94 -6.16 -0.90 18.93
C SER A 94 -6.73 -1.75 20.07
N ILE A 95 -8.03 -2.04 20.01
CA ILE A 95 -8.68 -2.99 20.90
C ILE A 95 -8.29 -4.39 20.43
N GLN A 96 -7.22 -4.93 20.99
CA GLN A 96 -6.67 -6.24 20.69
C GLN A 96 -6.07 -6.85 21.96
N GLU A 97 -5.67 -8.13 21.91
CA GLU A 97 -5.00 -8.79 23.03
C GLU A 97 -3.73 -8.03 23.43
N LEU A 98 -3.68 -7.60 24.68
CA LEU A 98 -2.59 -6.78 25.21
C LEU A 98 -1.41 -7.66 25.63
N LYS A 99 -0.21 -7.22 25.25
CA LYS A 99 1.06 -7.80 25.70
C LYS A 99 1.74 -6.81 26.66
N PRO A 100 2.51 -7.29 27.65
CA PRO A 100 3.23 -6.40 28.55
C PRO A 100 4.23 -5.52 27.76
N PRO A 101 4.31 -4.21 28.05
CA PRO A 101 5.20 -3.30 27.32
C PRO A 101 6.68 -3.53 27.67
N THR A 102 7.58 -3.29 26.69
CA THR A 102 9.03 -3.34 26.90
C THR A 102 9.61 -1.94 27.05
N TYR A 103 10.24 -1.66 28.19
CA TYR A 103 10.94 -0.39 28.43
C TYR A 103 12.41 -0.47 28.00
N LYS A 104 12.94 0.62 27.46
CA LYS A 104 14.35 0.76 27.06
C LYS A 104 14.87 2.14 27.46
N LEU A 105 16.09 2.19 27.96
CA LEU A 105 16.79 3.45 28.23
C LEU A 105 17.51 3.89 26.95
N MET A 106 17.30 5.14 26.53
CA MET A 106 17.84 5.67 25.27
C MET A 106 18.53 7.02 25.50
N THR A 107 19.56 7.30 24.72
CA THR A 107 20.13 8.64 24.61
C THR A 107 19.27 9.53 23.71
N GLN A 108 19.48 10.85 23.73
CA GLN A 108 18.73 11.80 22.89
C GLN A 108 18.84 11.47 21.39
N ALA A 109 20.05 11.13 20.92
CA ALA A 109 20.27 10.74 19.54
C ALA A 109 19.47 9.48 19.16
N GLN A 110 19.45 8.48 20.04
CA GLN A 110 18.68 7.25 19.82
C GLN A 110 17.16 7.51 19.81
N LEU A 111 16.68 8.44 20.63
CA LEU A 111 15.28 8.85 20.62
C LEU A 111 14.89 9.53 19.30
N GLU A 112 15.73 10.42 18.78
CA GLU A 112 15.51 11.07 17.48
C GLU A 112 15.55 10.08 16.31
N GLU A 113 16.42 9.08 16.36
CA GLU A 113 16.41 8.01 15.36
C GLU A 113 15.12 7.17 15.45
N ALA A 114 14.66 6.87 16.67
CA ALA A 114 13.41 6.14 16.88
C ALA A 114 12.19 6.92 16.37
N THR A 115 12.16 8.25 16.57
CA THR A 115 11.08 9.10 16.05
C THR A 115 11.12 9.19 14.52
N ARG A 116 12.31 9.29 13.90
CA ARG A 116 12.45 9.24 12.44
C ARG A 116 11.93 7.93 11.85
N LYS A 117 12.29 6.79 12.45
CA LYS A 117 11.76 5.47 12.05
C LYS A 117 10.24 5.39 12.19
N ALA A 118 9.68 5.96 13.25
CA ALA A 118 8.23 6.02 13.43
C ALA A 118 7.55 6.89 12.35
N ILE A 119 8.16 8.01 11.95
CA ILE A 119 7.68 8.88 10.86
C ILE A 119 7.72 8.15 9.52
N GLU A 120 8.80 7.42 9.21
CA GLU A 120 8.90 6.63 7.98
C GLU A 120 7.83 5.53 7.92
N ALA A 121 7.64 4.81 9.03
CA ALA A 121 6.57 3.80 9.14
C ALA A 121 5.18 4.43 9.00
N ALA A 122 4.96 5.62 9.59
CA ALA A 122 3.71 6.37 9.45
C ALA A 122 3.44 6.76 7.99
N LYS A 123 4.46 7.20 7.25
CA LYS A 123 4.34 7.53 5.82
C LYS A 123 3.89 6.33 4.98
N VAL A 124 4.44 5.14 5.26
CA VAL A 124 4.03 3.90 4.57
C VAL A 124 2.58 3.53 4.90
N ARG A 125 2.17 3.69 6.16
CA ARG A 125 0.78 3.44 6.60
C ARG A 125 -0.23 4.43 6.03
N LEU A 126 0.17 5.68 5.84
CA LEU A 126 -0.66 6.76 5.26
C LEU A 126 -0.67 6.76 3.73
N LYS A 127 -0.11 5.73 3.09
CA LYS A 127 -0.19 5.58 1.64
C LYS A 127 -1.65 5.46 1.22
N MET A 128 -2.13 6.43 0.45
CA MET A 128 -3.49 6.43 -0.08
C MET A 128 -3.64 5.31 -1.12
N PRO A 129 -4.75 4.55 -1.09
CA PRO A 129 -5.06 3.59 -2.15
C PRO A 129 -5.32 4.32 -3.47
N PRO A 130 -4.93 3.74 -4.62
CA PRO A 130 -5.18 4.36 -5.91
C PRO A 130 -6.69 4.41 -6.20
N VAL A 131 -7.15 5.58 -6.66
CA VAL A 131 -8.52 5.74 -7.15
C VAL A 131 -8.58 5.20 -8.57
N LEU A 132 -9.49 4.25 -8.81
CA LEU A 132 -9.71 3.60 -10.10
C LEU A 132 -11.16 3.79 -10.52
N GLU A 133 -11.40 3.79 -11.83
CA GLU A 133 -12.74 3.82 -12.40
C GLU A 133 -13.49 2.49 -12.19
N GLU A 134 -14.81 2.54 -12.37
CA GLU A 134 -15.63 1.34 -12.34
C GLU A 134 -15.24 0.37 -13.46
N ARG A 135 -15.22 -0.91 -13.13
CA ARG A 135 -14.84 -1.97 -14.06
C ARG A 135 -15.95 -2.23 -15.07
N ALA A 136 -15.59 -2.44 -16.34
CA ALA A 136 -16.52 -2.90 -17.35
C ALA A 136 -16.95 -4.37 -17.10
N PRO A 137 -18.24 -4.71 -17.29
CA PRO A 137 -18.71 -6.09 -17.14
C PRO A 137 -18.09 -7.01 -18.20
N ILE A 138 -17.79 -8.26 -17.83
CA ILE A 138 -17.23 -9.27 -18.74
C ILE A 138 -18.36 -10.10 -19.31
N ASN A 139 -18.50 -10.10 -20.64
CA ASN A 139 -19.53 -10.87 -21.36
C ASN A 139 -18.91 -11.71 -22.48
N ASP A 140 -17.83 -12.43 -22.16
CA ASP A 140 -17.11 -13.27 -23.13
C ASP A 140 -17.61 -14.72 -23.06
N VAL A 141 -18.04 -15.25 -24.20
CA VAL A 141 -18.45 -16.65 -24.37
C VAL A 141 -17.34 -17.39 -25.11
N LEU A 142 -16.91 -18.53 -24.56
CA LEU A 142 -15.82 -19.34 -25.11
C LEU A 142 -16.34 -20.42 -26.05
N ALA A 143 -17.44 -21.10 -25.68
CA ALA A 143 -18.04 -22.18 -26.45
C ALA A 143 -19.54 -22.29 -26.16
N GLU A 144 -20.29 -22.84 -27.12
CA GLU A 144 -21.73 -23.10 -27.00
C GLU A 144 -22.06 -24.50 -27.53
N ASP A 145 -22.42 -25.43 -26.64
CA ASP A 145 -22.80 -26.80 -27.01
C ASP A 145 -24.26 -27.05 -26.66
N LYS A 146 -25.13 -26.90 -27.67
CA LYS A 146 -26.59 -27.07 -27.51
C LYS A 146 -27.01 -28.48 -27.13
N ILE A 147 -26.16 -29.48 -27.36
CA ILE A 147 -26.43 -30.89 -26.99
C ILE A 147 -26.55 -31.05 -25.47
N LEU A 148 -25.86 -30.20 -24.71
CA LEU A 148 -25.85 -30.24 -23.25
C LEU A 148 -26.95 -29.38 -22.63
N GLU A 149 -27.76 -28.72 -23.44
CA GLU A 149 -28.92 -27.96 -22.98
C GLU A 149 -29.96 -28.91 -22.34
N GLY A 150 -30.41 -28.58 -21.14
CA GLY A 150 -31.42 -29.36 -20.41
C GLY A 150 -30.91 -30.64 -19.74
N THR A 151 -29.62 -30.95 -19.82
CA THR A 151 -29.01 -32.08 -19.09
C THR A 151 -28.83 -31.75 -17.60
N GLU A 152 -28.47 -30.50 -17.29
CA GLU A 152 -28.16 -30.02 -15.95
C GLU A 152 -29.10 -28.90 -15.53
N THR A 153 -29.39 -28.78 -14.23
CA THR A 153 -30.27 -27.72 -13.68
C THR A 153 -29.48 -26.55 -13.10
N ALA A 154 -28.26 -26.79 -12.62
CA ALA A 154 -27.42 -25.80 -11.95
C ALA A 154 -26.25 -25.35 -12.83
N LYS A 155 -25.65 -24.21 -12.49
CA LYS A 155 -24.42 -23.72 -13.13
C LYS A 155 -23.20 -24.33 -12.46
N TYR A 156 -22.22 -24.76 -13.24
CA TYR A 156 -20.93 -25.23 -12.73
C TYR A 156 -19.86 -24.16 -12.92
N ILE A 157 -19.03 -23.94 -11.90
CA ILE A 157 -17.97 -22.94 -11.93
C ILE A 157 -16.62 -23.66 -11.81
N PHE A 158 -15.81 -23.54 -12.86
CA PHE A 158 -14.46 -24.08 -12.89
C PHE A 158 -13.46 -22.96 -12.65
N THR A 159 -12.58 -23.15 -11.66
CA THR A 159 -11.58 -22.16 -11.25
C THR A 159 -10.19 -22.79 -11.32
N ASP A 160 -9.27 -22.15 -12.03
CA ASP A 160 -7.86 -22.51 -11.99
C ASP A 160 -7.25 -22.10 -10.62
N ILE A 161 -6.62 -23.04 -9.92
CA ILE A 161 -6.04 -22.86 -8.59
C ILE A 161 -4.50 -22.75 -8.59
N SER A 162 -3.88 -22.54 -9.74
CA SER A 162 -2.43 -22.40 -9.87
C SER A 162 -1.87 -21.23 -9.05
N TYR A 163 -0.86 -21.45 -8.20
CA TYR A 163 -0.34 -20.43 -7.28
C TYR A 163 0.49 -19.33 -7.98
N SER A 164 1.16 -19.67 -9.09
CA SER A 164 2.04 -18.75 -9.82
C SER A 164 1.30 -17.64 -10.58
N ILE A 165 -0.02 -17.77 -10.77
CA ILE A 165 -0.81 -16.88 -11.62
C ILE A 165 -1.47 -15.78 -10.77
N PRO A 166 -1.35 -14.49 -11.14
CA PRO A 166 -2.00 -13.42 -10.41
C PRO A 166 -3.53 -13.49 -10.54
N HIS A 167 -4.22 -13.02 -9.51
CA HIS A 167 -5.69 -13.06 -9.42
C HIS A 167 -6.42 -12.31 -10.54
N ARG A 168 -5.76 -11.38 -11.23
CA ARG A 168 -6.34 -10.63 -12.38
C ARG A 168 -6.35 -11.43 -13.68
N GLU A 169 -5.42 -12.36 -13.85
CA GLU A 169 -5.23 -13.14 -15.10
C GLU A 169 -5.77 -14.56 -15.00
N ARG A 170 -6.08 -15.01 -13.78
CA ARG A 170 -6.64 -16.35 -13.50
C ARG A 170 -7.89 -16.67 -14.33
N PHE A 171 -7.96 -17.90 -14.84
CA PHE A 171 -9.13 -18.38 -15.59
C PHE A 171 -10.23 -18.88 -14.65
N ILE A 172 -11.41 -18.28 -14.77
CA ILE A 172 -12.63 -18.72 -14.09
C ILE A 172 -13.74 -18.75 -15.13
N VAL A 173 -14.27 -19.94 -15.35
CA VAL A 173 -15.29 -20.20 -16.38
C VAL A 173 -16.53 -20.78 -15.74
N VAL A 174 -17.69 -20.43 -16.31
CA VAL A 174 -18.99 -20.87 -15.85
C VAL A 174 -19.64 -21.64 -16.99
N ARG A 175 -20.03 -22.88 -16.68
CA ARG A 175 -20.88 -23.70 -17.53
C ARG A 175 -22.33 -23.49 -17.12
N GLU A 176 -23.12 -22.95 -18.03
CA GLU A 176 -24.54 -22.72 -17.84
C GLU A 176 -25.37 -23.93 -18.30
N PRO A 177 -26.55 -24.15 -17.71
CA PRO A 177 -27.45 -25.25 -18.12
C PRO A 177 -27.98 -25.11 -19.56
N SER A 178 -27.83 -23.92 -20.16
CA SER A 178 -28.08 -23.67 -21.59
C SER A 178 -27.02 -24.28 -22.52
N GLY A 179 -25.98 -24.93 -21.98
CA GLY A 179 -24.87 -25.46 -22.76
C GLY A 179 -23.80 -24.42 -23.13
N ARG A 180 -23.86 -23.21 -22.55
CA ARG A 180 -22.89 -22.13 -22.80
C ARG A 180 -21.74 -22.19 -21.81
N LEU A 181 -20.50 -22.09 -22.31
CA LEU A 181 -19.30 -21.91 -21.53
C LEU A 181 -18.84 -20.45 -21.65
N ARG A 182 -19.01 -19.68 -20.58
CA ARG A 182 -18.63 -18.25 -20.53
C ARG A 182 -17.59 -17.97 -19.48
N LYS A 183 -16.95 -16.80 -19.55
CA LYS A 183 -16.17 -16.28 -18.42
C LYS A 183 -17.10 -15.91 -17.26
N ALA A 184 -16.60 -16.07 -16.04
CA ALA A 184 -17.32 -15.65 -14.84
C ALA A 184 -17.49 -14.12 -14.81
N SER A 185 -18.61 -13.66 -14.22
CA SER A 185 -18.78 -12.25 -13.89
C SER A 185 -17.73 -11.83 -12.86
N TRP A 186 -17.52 -10.53 -12.68
CA TRP A 186 -16.56 -10.07 -11.70
C TRP A 186 -16.93 -10.44 -10.25
N GLU A 187 -18.23 -10.47 -9.93
CA GLU A 187 -18.75 -10.85 -8.61
C GLU A 187 -18.54 -12.35 -8.37
N GLU A 188 -18.87 -13.19 -9.36
CA GLU A 188 -18.59 -14.63 -9.34
C GLU A 188 -17.09 -14.87 -9.13
N ARG A 189 -16.24 -14.13 -9.86
CA ARG A 189 -14.78 -14.20 -9.77
C ARG A 189 -14.25 -13.84 -8.39
N ASP A 190 -14.65 -12.69 -7.84
CA ASP A 190 -14.19 -12.22 -6.52
C ASP A 190 -14.60 -13.20 -5.41
N ARG A 191 -15.81 -13.77 -5.51
CA ARG A 191 -16.30 -14.80 -4.59
C ARG A 191 -15.50 -16.09 -4.68
N MET A 192 -15.29 -16.62 -5.89
CA MET A 192 -14.52 -17.86 -6.07
C MET A 192 -13.07 -17.70 -5.62
N ILE A 193 -12.46 -16.55 -5.91
CA ILE A 193 -11.12 -16.23 -5.41
C ILE A 193 -11.09 -16.28 -3.88
N GLN A 194 -12.08 -15.70 -3.19
CA GLN A 194 -12.12 -15.74 -1.72
C GLN A 194 -12.34 -17.15 -1.16
N VAL A 195 -13.05 -18.03 -1.88
CA VAL A 195 -13.27 -19.42 -1.48
C VAL A 195 -11.98 -20.24 -1.56
N TYR A 196 -11.24 -20.16 -2.67
CA TYR A 196 -10.01 -20.94 -2.85
C TYR A 196 -8.76 -20.27 -2.25
N PHE A 197 -8.73 -18.94 -2.20
CA PHE A 197 -7.64 -18.14 -1.67
C PHE A 197 -8.17 -17.17 -0.60
N PRO A 198 -8.42 -17.65 0.62
CA PRO A 198 -9.02 -16.85 1.68
C PRO A 198 -8.08 -15.71 2.07
N LYS A 199 -8.55 -14.47 1.94
CA LYS A 199 -7.87 -13.27 2.44
C LYS A 199 -8.55 -12.76 3.70
N GLU A 200 -7.75 -12.44 4.71
CA GLU A 200 -8.23 -11.86 5.97
C GLU A 200 -9.02 -10.57 5.73
N GLY A 201 -10.09 -10.38 6.50
CA GLY A 201 -11.00 -9.23 6.40
C GLY A 201 -12.03 -9.30 5.27
N ARG A 202 -11.91 -10.26 4.33
CA ARG A 202 -12.91 -10.48 3.27
C ARG A 202 -13.88 -11.60 3.63
N ARG A 203 -15.16 -11.42 3.28
CA ARG A 203 -16.21 -12.42 3.44
C ARG A 203 -16.75 -12.84 2.07
N VAL A 204 -17.14 -14.11 1.93
CA VAL A 204 -17.68 -14.66 0.66
C VAL A 204 -19.08 -14.12 0.36
N LEU A 205 -19.87 -13.88 1.41
CA LEU A 205 -21.17 -13.22 1.32
C LEU A 205 -21.02 -11.75 1.69
N THR A 206 -21.78 -10.89 1.03
CA THR A 206 -21.81 -9.46 1.29
C THR A 206 -22.23 -9.21 2.75
N PRO A 207 -21.41 -8.48 3.54
CA PRO A 207 -21.75 -8.16 4.92
C PRO A 207 -23.02 -7.30 5.02
N VAL A 208 -23.85 -7.57 6.04
CA VAL A 208 -25.14 -6.87 6.27
C VAL A 208 -24.96 -5.38 6.60
N ILE A 209 -23.77 -4.97 7.06
CA ILE A 209 -23.45 -3.58 7.39
C ILE A 209 -23.55 -2.64 6.18
N PHE A 210 -23.49 -3.16 4.95
CA PHE A 210 -23.57 -2.35 3.73
C PHE A 210 -25.01 -2.20 3.20
N LYS A 211 -26.03 -2.61 3.96
CA LYS A 211 -27.43 -2.29 3.64
C LYS A 211 -27.71 -0.83 4.01
N GLU A 212 -28.59 -0.17 3.26
CA GLU A 212 -28.96 1.24 3.46
C GLU A 212 -29.40 1.57 4.90
N GLU A 213 -30.02 0.63 5.60
CA GLU A 213 -30.45 0.79 6.99
C GLU A 213 -29.29 0.87 8.00
N ASN A 214 -28.11 0.34 7.65
CA ASN A 214 -26.95 0.19 8.54
C ASN A 214 -25.78 1.12 8.19
N LEU A 215 -25.87 1.86 7.08
CA LEU A 215 -24.85 2.80 6.58
C LEU A 215 -25.01 4.19 7.17
#